data_AF-A0A8T0DYE3-F1
#
_entry.id   AF-A0A8T0DYE3-F1
#
_cell.length_a   1.000
_cell.length_b   1.000
_cell.length_c   1.000
_cell.angle_alpha   90.00
_cell.angle_beta   90.00
_cell.angle_gamma   90.00
#
_symmetry.space_group_name_H-M   'P 1'
#
loop_
_entity.id
_entity.type
_entity.pdbx_description
1 polymer ?
#
loop_
_entity_poly.entity_id
_entity_poly.type
_entity_poly.pdbx_seq_one_letter_code
_entity_poly.pdbx_strand_id
1 'polypeptide(L)'
;MESCRSASTEMNHVTDLNSLRTVEKISRNLPRPLQYQWAEFVSKITLEGREPSFLTMLEFVSSRARVARGRFDQLASGNDRSSRDGMRPLPSQCP
;
A
#
# COMPACT_ATOMS: atom_id res chain seq x y z
N MET A 1 -33.27 -10.63 -33.58
CA MET A 1 -33.44 -11.18 -32.23
C MET A 1 -32.18 -10.80 -31.45
N GLU A 2 -32.12 -9.55 -31.00
CA GLU A 2 -30.92 -8.97 -30.37
C GLU A 2 -31.28 -8.53 -28.96
N SER A 3 -31.27 -9.46 -28.01
CA SER A 3 -31.28 -9.08 -26.59
C SER A 3 -30.80 -10.24 -25.74
N CYS A 4 -29.48 -10.42 -25.67
CA CYS A 4 -28.82 -11.05 -24.53
C CYS A 4 -27.29 -10.81 -24.58
N ARG A 5 -26.85 -9.55 -24.47
CA ARG A 5 -25.41 -9.23 -24.39
C ARG A 5 -25.07 -8.19 -23.31
N SER A 6 -25.82 -8.19 -22.21
CA SER A 6 -25.66 -7.13 -21.20
C SER A 6 -25.42 -7.63 -19.77
N ALA A 7 -25.23 -8.93 -19.53
CA ALA A 7 -24.94 -9.45 -18.19
C ALA A 7 -23.51 -10.03 -18.01
N SER A 8 -22.66 -10.01 -19.05
CA SER A 8 -21.36 -10.71 -19.01
C SER A 8 -20.15 -9.78 -18.81
N THR A 9 -20.25 -8.50 -19.15
CA THR A 9 -19.09 -7.58 -19.11
C THR A 9 -18.68 -7.21 -17.68
N GLU A 10 -19.64 -7.13 -16.75
CA GLU A 10 -19.37 -6.73 -15.35
C GLU A 10 -18.68 -7.86 -14.56
N MET A 11 -19.04 -9.12 -14.81
CA MET A 11 -18.47 -10.28 -14.11
C MET A 11 -17.01 -10.57 -14.53
N ASN A 12 -16.64 -10.20 -15.76
CA ASN A 12 -15.26 -10.28 -16.26
C ASN A 12 -14.33 -9.24 -15.59
N HIS A 13 -14.86 -8.11 -15.14
CA HIS A 13 -14.04 -7.08 -14.47
C HIS A 13 -13.60 -7.49 -13.07
N VAL A 14 -14.49 -8.14 -12.30
CA VAL A 14 -14.15 -8.62 -10.93
C VAL A 14 -13.18 -9.81 -10.99
N THR A 15 -13.27 -10.66 -12.01
CA THR A 15 -12.33 -11.76 -12.24
C THR A 15 -10.96 -11.25 -12.70
N ASP A 16 -10.92 -10.20 -13.52
CA ASP A 16 -9.66 -9.56 -13.92
C ASP A 16 -8.92 -8.93 -12.73
N LEU A 17 -9.63 -8.31 -11.78
CA LEU A 17 -9.02 -7.70 -10.60
C LEU A 17 -8.41 -8.73 -9.64
N ASN A 18 -9.03 -9.90 -9.51
CA ASN A 18 -8.51 -10.98 -8.68
C ASN A 18 -7.48 -11.87 -9.41
N SER A 19 -7.19 -11.59 -10.68
CA SER A 19 -6.10 -12.26 -11.39
C SER A 19 -4.78 -11.95 -10.70
N LEU A 20 -3.96 -12.99 -10.48
CA LEU A 20 -2.59 -12.85 -9.99
C LEU A 20 -1.81 -11.80 -10.78
N ARG A 21 -1.98 -11.77 -12.10
CA ARG A 21 -1.30 -10.80 -12.98
C ARG A 21 -1.66 -9.36 -12.66
N THR A 22 -2.92 -9.10 -12.30
CA THR A 22 -3.40 -7.77 -11.95
C THR A 22 -2.87 -7.37 -10.57
N VAL A 23 -2.95 -8.27 -9.59
CA VAL A 23 -2.38 -8.08 -8.25
C VAL A 23 -0.87 -7.80 -8.32
N GLU A 24 -0.13 -8.52 -9.16
CA GLU A 24 1.30 -8.30 -9.41
C GLU A 24 1.60 -6.94 -10.04
N LYS A 25 0.77 -6.47 -10.97
CA LYS A 25 0.94 -5.14 -11.56
C LYS A 25 0.71 -4.05 -10.53
N ILE A 26 -0.33 -4.18 -9.70
CA ILE A 26 -0.63 -3.20 -8.66
C ILE A 26 0.47 -3.20 -7.60
N SER A 27 1.00 -4.37 -7.22
CA SER A 27 2.08 -4.47 -6.22
C SER A 27 3.36 -3.77 -6.65
N ARG A 28 3.67 -3.75 -7.95
CA ARG A 28 4.82 -3.00 -8.51
C ARG A 28 4.68 -1.48 -8.35
N ASN A 29 3.48 -0.96 -8.17
CA ASN A 29 3.25 0.48 -7.94
C ASN A 29 3.43 0.88 -6.47
N LEU A 30 3.61 -0.07 -5.55
CA LEU A 30 3.91 0.23 -4.16
C LEU A 30 5.33 0.83 -4.04
N PRO A 31 5.59 1.70 -3.05
CA PRO A 31 6.95 2.05 -2.65
C PRO A 31 7.80 0.81 -2.34
N ARG A 32 9.10 0.82 -2.68
CA ARG A 32 10.00 -0.33 -2.48
C ARG A 32 9.89 -1.00 -1.09
N PRO A 33 9.87 -0.27 0.04
CA PRO A 33 9.73 -0.89 1.35
C PRO A 33 8.42 -1.67 1.50
N LEU A 34 7.32 -1.14 0.94
CA LEU A 34 6.02 -1.80 0.94
C LEU A 34 5.97 -3.00 -0.02
N GLN A 35 6.76 -3.02 -1.10
CA GLN A 35 6.89 -4.19 -1.98
C GLN A 35 7.51 -5.39 -1.24
N TYR A 36 8.59 -5.16 -0.47
CA TYR A 36 9.21 -6.23 0.34
C TYR A 36 8.23 -6.76 1.39
N GLN A 37 7.58 -5.85 2.12
CA GLN A 37 6.58 -6.19 3.11
C GLN A 37 5.36 -6.90 2.52
N TRP A 38 4.98 -6.56 1.29
CA TRP A 38 3.94 -7.24 0.53
C TRP A 38 4.37 -8.66 0.18
N ALA A 39 5.60 -8.87 -0.29
CA ALA A 39 6.13 -10.20 -0.60
C ALA A 39 6.15 -11.12 0.64
N GLU A 40 6.54 -10.61 1.80
CA GLU A 40 6.48 -11.36 3.06
C GLU A 40 5.04 -11.74 3.43
N PHE A 41 4.08 -10.83 3.22
CA PHE A 41 2.66 -11.09 3.48
C PHE A 41 2.10 -12.16 2.53
N VAL A 42 2.41 -12.05 1.23
CA VAL A 42 2.03 -13.04 0.21
C VAL A 42 2.62 -14.40 0.52
N SER A 43 3.90 -14.46 0.92
CA SER A 43 4.54 -15.72 1.29
C SER A 43 3.80 -16.43 2.43
N LYS A 44 3.28 -15.69 3.42
CA LYS A 44 2.52 -16.28 4.54
C LYS A 44 1.17 -16.83 4.09
N ILE A 45 0.39 -16.08 3.33
CA ILE A 45 -0.92 -16.56 2.84
C ILE A 45 -0.77 -17.75 1.89
N THR A 46 0.29 -17.80 1.08
CA THR A 46 0.56 -18.92 0.20
C THR A 46 0.96 -20.17 0.99
N LEU A 47 1.69 -20.02 2.11
CA LEU A 47 1.96 -21.13 3.04
C LEU A 47 0.67 -21.66 3.69
N GLU A 48 -0.33 -20.81 3.90
CA GLU A 48 -1.67 -21.20 4.37
C GLU A 48 -2.55 -21.81 3.25
N GLY A 49 -2.01 -21.97 2.03
CA GLY A 49 -2.73 -22.53 0.89
C GLY A 49 -3.71 -21.56 0.21
N ARG A 50 -3.62 -20.25 0.53
CA ARG A 50 -4.47 -19.21 -0.04
C ARG A 50 -3.74 -18.45 -1.14
N GLU A 51 -4.41 -18.23 -2.27
CA GLU A 51 -3.87 -17.38 -3.33
C GLU A 51 -4.02 -15.89 -3.00
N PRO A 52 -3.02 -15.07 -3.36
CA PRO A 52 -3.12 -13.62 -3.26
C PRO A 52 -4.19 -13.09 -4.22
N SER A 53 -5.14 -12.33 -3.67
CA SER A 53 -6.21 -11.67 -4.41
C SER A 53 -6.23 -10.17 -4.13
N PHE A 54 -7.06 -9.42 -4.87
CA PHE A 54 -7.21 -7.99 -4.64
C PHE A 54 -7.63 -7.67 -3.19
N LEU A 55 -8.48 -8.51 -2.60
CA LEU A 55 -8.89 -8.37 -1.19
C LEU A 55 -7.70 -8.49 -0.23
N THR A 56 -6.83 -9.47 -0.44
CA THR A 56 -5.63 -9.63 0.40
C THR A 56 -4.70 -8.42 0.29
N MET A 57 -4.65 -7.79 -0.88
CA MET A 57 -3.88 -6.57 -1.09
C MET A 57 -4.52 -5.35 -0.39
N LEU A 58 -5.84 -5.24 -0.44
CA LEU A 58 -6.57 -4.19 0.28
C LEU A 58 -6.40 -4.31 1.80
N GLU A 59 -6.45 -5.52 2.34
CA GLU A 59 -6.19 -5.82 3.76
C GLU A 59 -4.77 -5.39 4.15
N PHE A 60 -3.77 -5.73 3.33
CA PHE A 60 -2.39 -5.32 3.55
C PHE A 60 -2.25 -3.80 3.61
N VAL A 61 -2.75 -3.07 2.60
CA VAL A 61 -2.65 -1.61 2.55
C VAL A 61 -3.38 -0.97 3.73
N SER A 62 -4.57 -1.47 4.07
CA SER A 62 -5.36 -0.98 5.21
C SER A 62 -4.61 -1.19 6.54
N SER A 63 -3.97 -2.34 6.71
CA SER A 63 -3.14 -2.64 7.88
C SER A 63 -1.96 -1.67 8.00
N ARG A 64 -1.25 -1.41 6.89
CA ARG A 64 -0.12 -0.46 6.85
C ARG A 64 -0.58 0.97 7.15
N ALA A 65 -1.70 1.40 6.59
CA ALA A 65 -2.30 2.71 6.90
C ALA A 65 -2.68 2.82 8.39
N ARG A 66 -3.23 1.75 9.00
CA ARG A 66 -3.54 1.73 10.43
C ARG A 66 -2.28 1.83 11.29
N VAL A 67 -1.19 1.15 10.90
CA VAL A 67 0.10 1.25 11.59
C VAL A 67 0.68 2.65 11.48
N ALA A 68 0.67 3.25 10.28
CA ALA A 68 1.15 4.61 10.04
C ALA A 68 0.36 5.68 10.82
N ARG A 69 -0.95 5.47 10.99
CA ARG A 69 -1.78 6.33 11.86
C ARG A 69 -1.64 6.02 13.35
N GLY A 70 -0.95 4.93 13.68
CA GLY A 70 -0.77 4.47 15.05
C GLY A 70 0.31 5.27 15.78
N ARG A 71 0.21 5.29 17.11
CA ARG A 71 1.20 5.91 18.01
C ARG A 71 2.65 5.41 17.81
N PHE A 72 2.82 4.22 17.21
CA PHE A 72 4.13 3.62 16.95
C PHE A 72 4.81 4.18 15.69
N ASP A 73 4.05 4.72 14.74
CA ASP A 73 4.63 5.46 13.62
C ASP A 73 5.32 6.74 14.11
N GLN A 74 4.74 7.42 15.11
CA GLN A 74 5.36 8.59 15.75
C GLN A 74 6.67 8.24 16.46
N LEU A 75 6.81 7.01 16.96
CA LEU A 75 8.07 6.51 17.53
C LEU A 75 9.10 6.18 16.45
N ALA A 76 8.67 5.61 15.31
CA ALA A 76 9.54 5.34 14.17
C ALA A 76 10.02 6.64 13.48
N SER A 77 9.13 7.63 13.38
CA SER A 77 9.38 8.94 12.75
C SER A 77 9.98 9.98 13.71
N GLY A 78 9.95 9.70 15.02
CA GLY A 78 10.33 10.64 16.08
C GLY A 78 11.81 11.00 16.13
N ASN A 79 12.67 10.24 15.44
CA ASN A 79 14.11 10.47 15.45
C ASN A 79 14.59 11.47 14.37
N ASP A 80 13.75 11.84 13.41
CA ASP A 80 14.13 12.75 12.32
C ASP A 80 13.92 14.24 12.66
N ARG A 81 13.15 14.55 13.72
CA ARG A 81 12.86 15.95 14.09
C ARG A 81 13.94 16.60 14.94
N SER A 82 14.81 15.83 15.58
CA SER A 82 15.85 16.34 16.46
C SER A 82 17.05 16.97 15.73
N SER A 83 17.12 16.88 14.38
CA SER A 83 18.24 17.43 13.59
C SER A 83 17.96 18.76 12.88
N ARG A 84 16.73 19.31 12.95
CA ARG A 84 16.40 20.56 12.22
C ARG A 84 16.18 21.80 13.09
N ASP A 85 16.27 21.69 14.41
CA ASP A 85 16.27 22.84 15.34
C ASP A 85 17.66 23.51 15.48
N GLY A 86 18.53 23.36 14.48
CA GLY A 86 19.90 23.89 14.48
C GLY A 86 20.16 25.12 13.59
N MET A 87 19.16 25.62 12.84
CA MET A 87 19.40 26.76 11.93
C MET A 87 18.21 27.73 11.95
N ARG A 88 18.04 28.45 13.07
CA ARG A 88 17.30 29.70 13.10
C ARG A 88 18.26 30.80 12.65
N PRO A 89 18.10 31.42 11.47
CA PRO A 89 18.91 32.58 11.11
C PRO A 89 18.56 33.73 12.08
N LEU A 90 19.56 34.30 12.73
CA LEU A 90 19.40 35.51 13.51
C LEU A 90 18.95 36.65 12.58
N PRO A 91 18.01 37.52 12.99
CA PRO A 91 17.64 38.68 12.19
C PRO A 91 18.87 39.58 12.05
N SER A 92 19.31 39.75 10.81
CA SER A 92 20.32 40.73 10.40
C SER A 92 19.80 42.13 10.73
N GLN A 93 20.34 42.74 11.78
CA GLN A 93 20.24 44.18 11.98
C GLN A 93 21.22 44.83 11.01
N CYS A 94 20.70 45.49 9.98
CA CYS A 94 21.48 46.38 9.13
C CYS A 94 21.44 47.81 9.72
N PRO A 95 22.55 48.57 9.63
CA PRO A 95 22.65 49.95 10.11
C PRO A 95 21.88 50.96 9.25
#